data_AF-A0A3M8LFW6-F1
#
_entry.id   AF-A0A3M8LFW6-F1
#
_cell.length_a   1.000
_cell.length_b   1.000
_cell.length_c   1.000
_cell.angle_alpha   90.00
_cell.angle_beta   90.00
_cell.angle_gamma   90.00
#
_symmetry.space_group_name_H-M   'P 1'
#
loop_
_entity.id
_entity.type
_entity.pdbx_description
1 polymer ?
#
loop_
_entity_poly.entity_id
_entity_poly.type
_entity_poly.pdbx_seq_one_letter_code
_entity_poly.pdbx_strand_id
1 'polypeptide(L)'
;MISTVNAREPEPTGADHLKALRGVADARRQLDEREYFHVMQARAARVSWEGIAAALGVSRQAVHRRFRGRAAGDAALSRKP
;
A
#
# COMPACT_ATOMS: atom_id res chain seq x y z
N MET A 1 11.36 36.39 33.59
CA MET A 1 10.20 36.71 32.74
C MET A 1 9.94 35.51 31.85
N ILE A 2 8.93 34.71 32.17
CA ILE A 2 8.56 33.53 31.39
C ILE A 2 7.73 34.04 30.22
N SER A 3 8.34 34.17 29.03
CA SER A 3 7.60 34.46 27.81
C SER A 3 6.87 33.20 27.39
N THR A 4 5.62 33.07 27.85
CA THR A 4 4.68 32.07 27.35
C THR A 4 4.30 32.44 25.92
N VAL A 5 5.11 32.02 24.95
CA VAL A 5 4.71 31.99 23.55
C VAL A 5 3.92 30.70 23.35
N ASN A 6 2.67 30.70 23.78
CA ASN A 6 1.71 29.68 23.36
C ASN A 6 0.92 30.26 22.18
N ALA A 7 1.62 30.41 21.05
CA ALA A 7 0.95 30.61 19.78
C ALA A 7 0.34 29.25 19.42
N ARG A 8 -0.95 29.06 19.70
CA ARG A 8 -1.70 27.90 19.21
C ARG A 8 -1.51 27.86 17.70
N GLU A 9 -0.81 26.84 17.19
CA GLU A 9 -0.67 26.64 15.75
C GLU A 9 -2.08 26.64 15.14
N PRO A 10 -2.29 27.28 13.98
CA PRO A 10 -3.60 27.31 13.36
C PRO A 10 -4.08 25.86 13.16
N GLU A 11 -5.26 25.56 13.69
CA GLU A 11 -5.84 24.22 13.57
C GLU A 11 -5.93 23.85 12.07
N PRO A 12 -5.55 22.61 11.70
CA PRO A 12 -5.59 22.19 10.32
C PRO A 12 -7.00 22.36 9.76
N THR A 13 -7.09 22.93 8.57
CA THR A 13 -8.37 23.14 7.90
C THR A 13 -8.85 21.83 7.24
N GLY A 14 -10.11 21.80 6.81
CA GLY A 14 -10.61 20.68 6.01
C GLY A 14 -9.78 20.42 4.75
N ALA A 15 -9.25 21.47 4.11
CA ALA A 15 -8.39 21.33 2.93
C ALA A 15 -7.05 20.66 3.26
N ASP A 16 -6.47 20.98 4.42
CA ASP A 16 -5.23 20.36 4.90
C ASP A 16 -5.43 18.86 5.18
N HIS A 17 -6.56 18.49 5.79
CA HIS A 17 -6.93 17.09 6.00
C HIS A 17 -7.12 16.34 4.68
N LEU A 18 -7.80 16.93 3.68
CA LEU A 18 -7.95 16.31 2.36
C LEU A 18 -6.61 16.11 1.65
N LYS A 19 -5.71 17.10 1.73
CA LYS A 19 -4.34 16.97 1.20
C LYS A 19 -3.57 15.86 1.90
N ALA A 20 -3.66 15.76 3.22
CA ALA A 20 -3.04 14.68 3.98
C ALA A 20 -3.59 13.29 3.57
N LEU A 21 -4.91 13.17 3.40
CA LEU A 21 -5.53 11.92 2.94
C LEU A 21 -5.09 11.55 1.52
N ARG A 22 -4.88 12.52 0.63
CA ARG A 22 -4.29 12.26 -0.69
C ARG A 22 -2.88 11.69 -0.56
N GLY A 23 -2.04 12.28 0.29
CA GLY A 23 -0.71 11.76 0.59
C GLY A 23 -0.73 10.34 1.15
N VAL A 24 -1.68 10.03 2.06
CA VAL A 24 -1.89 8.68 2.58
C VAL A 24 -2.31 7.71 1.46
N ALA A 25 -3.19 8.13 0.55
CA ALA A 25 -3.62 7.31 -0.59
C ALA A 25 -2.44 7.00 -1.53
N ASP A 26 -1.59 7.99 -1.81
CA ASP A 26 -0.41 7.81 -2.66
C ASP A 26 0.64 6.91 -1.98
N ALA A 27 0.82 7.02 -0.65
CA ALA A 27 1.67 6.13 0.12
C ALA A 27 1.17 4.68 0.11
N ARG A 28 -0.15 4.47 0.28
CA ARG A 28 -0.77 3.13 0.17
C ARG A 28 -0.54 2.51 -1.20
N ARG A 29 -0.72 3.28 -2.27
CA ARG A 29 -0.46 2.82 -3.63
C ARG A 29 1.00 2.37 -3.82
N GLN A 30 1.96 3.13 -3.31
CA GLN A 30 3.38 2.76 -3.39
C GLN A 30 3.69 1.48 -2.60
N LEU A 31 3.06 1.31 -1.42
CA LEU A 31 3.18 0.08 -0.65
C LEU A 31 2.57 -1.11 -1.40
N ASP A 32 1.42 -0.94 -2.05
CA ASP A 32 0.79 -1.99 -2.86
C ASP A 32 1.69 -2.43 -4.04
N GLU A 33 2.33 -1.48 -4.72
CA GLU A 33 3.27 -1.74 -5.82
C GLU A 33 4.50 -2.53 -5.33
N ARG A 34 5.09 -2.12 -4.19
CA ARG A 34 6.23 -2.81 -3.56
C ARG A 34 5.86 -4.20 -3.05
N GLU A 35 4.71 -4.33 -2.39
CA GLU A 35 4.20 -5.62 -1.92
C GLU A 35 4.08 -6.59 -3.10
N TYR A 36 3.48 -6.14 -4.21
CA TYR A 36 3.35 -6.96 -5.42
C TYR A 36 4.69 -7.36 -6.01
N PHE A 37 5.64 -6.43 -6.13
CA PHE A 37 6.98 -6.74 -6.60
C PHE A 37 7.61 -7.85 -5.74
N HIS A 38 7.59 -7.73 -4.41
CA HIS A 38 8.17 -8.73 -3.53
C HIS A 38 7.43 -10.07 -3.57
N VAL A 39 6.11 -10.08 -3.71
CA VAL A 39 5.33 -11.31 -3.90
C VAL A 39 5.75 -12.03 -5.18
N MET A 40 5.93 -11.29 -6.29
CA MET A 40 6.39 -11.87 -7.55
C MET A 40 7.81 -12.45 -7.44
N GLN A 41 8.73 -11.72 -6.79
CA GLN A 41 10.08 -12.22 -6.54
C GLN A 41 10.08 -13.47 -5.63
N ALA A 42 9.27 -13.49 -4.57
CA ALA A 42 9.13 -14.65 -3.70
C ALA A 42 8.55 -15.86 -4.45
N ARG A 43 7.57 -15.64 -5.32
CA ARG A 43 7.01 -16.68 -6.19
C ARG A 43 8.03 -17.20 -7.20
N ALA A 44 8.86 -16.33 -7.78
CA ALA A 44 9.97 -16.73 -8.65
C ALA A 44 11.01 -17.56 -7.89
N ALA A 45 11.28 -17.23 -6.62
CA ALA A 45 12.13 -18.01 -5.71
C ALA A 45 11.45 -19.29 -5.16
N ARG A 46 10.31 -19.71 -5.72
CA ARG A 46 9.53 -20.89 -5.32
C ARG A 46 9.03 -20.89 -3.86
N VAL A 47 8.95 -19.74 -3.21
CA VAL A 47 8.35 -19.61 -1.87
C VAL A 47 6.86 -19.98 -1.95
N SER A 48 6.36 -20.75 -0.98
CA SER A 48 4.97 -21.18 -0.95
C SER A 48 4.03 -19.98 -0.67
N TRP A 49 2.79 -20.07 -1.17
CA TRP A 49 1.77 -19.06 -0.89
C TRP A 49 1.45 -18.92 0.60
N GLU A 50 1.59 -20.01 1.35
CA GLU A 50 1.44 -20.01 2.80
C GLU A 50 2.57 -19.22 3.49
N GLY A 51 3.82 -19.42 3.07
CA GLY A 51 4.96 -18.66 3.60
C GLY A 51 4.85 -17.17 3.29
N ILE A 52 4.39 -16.81 2.09
CA ILE A 52 4.11 -15.41 1.72
C ILE A 52 2.98 -14.83 2.59
N ALA A 53 1.91 -15.60 2.80
CA ALA A 53 0.78 -15.15 3.62
C ALA A 53 1.18 -14.94 5.09
N ALA A 54 1.99 -15.84 5.64
CA ALA A 54 2.56 -15.70 6.99
C ALA A 54 3.41 -14.43 7.11
N ALA A 55 4.27 -14.15 6.13
CA ALA A 55 5.10 -12.94 6.11
C ALA A 55 4.28 -11.65 6.02
N LEU A 56 3.13 -11.68 5.32
CA LEU A 56 2.21 -10.55 5.19
C LEU A 56 1.20 -10.44 6.35
N GLY A 57 1.19 -11.40 7.29
CA GLY A 57 0.25 -11.41 8.42
C GLY A 57 -1.21 -11.63 8.01
N VAL A 58 -1.46 -12.30 6.88
CA VAL A 58 -2.80 -12.55 6.34
C VAL A 58 -3.02 -14.03 6.04
N SER A 59 -4.26 -14.42 5.77
CA SER A 59 -4.55 -15.81 5.38
C SER A 59 -4.09 -16.10 3.95
N ARG A 60 -3.75 -17.37 3.68
CA ARG A 60 -3.43 -17.87 2.33
C ARG A 60 -4.53 -17.54 1.31
N GLN A 61 -5.78 -17.63 1.72
CA GLN A 61 -6.94 -17.31 0.88
C GLN A 61 -6.99 -15.82 0.53
N ALA A 62 -6.67 -14.94 1.48
CA ALA A 62 -6.63 -13.49 1.25
C ALA A 62 -5.56 -13.13 0.21
N VAL A 63 -4.34 -13.68 0.34
CA VAL A 63 -3.27 -13.48 -0.65
C VAL A 63 -3.68 -14.01 -2.02
N HIS A 64 -4.20 -15.24 -2.08
CA HIS A 64 -4.68 -15.80 -3.34
C HIS A 64 -5.72 -14.91 -4.02
N ARG A 65 -6.71 -14.39 -3.27
CA ARG A 65 -7.75 -13.52 -3.83
C ARG A 65 -7.16 -12.20 -4.35
N ARG A 66 -6.27 -11.57 -3.58
CA ARG A 66 -5.63 -10.29 -3.91
C ARG A 66 -4.78 -10.38 -5.18
N PHE A 67 -3.95 -11.42 -5.30
CA PHE A 67 -2.96 -11.50 -6.38
C PHE A 67 -3.45 -12.21 -7.65
N ARG A 68 -4.45 -13.10 -7.56
CA ARG A 68 -5.06 -13.70 -8.77
C ARG A 68 -5.79 -12.67 -9.64
N GLY A 69 -6.50 -11.72 -9.02
CA GLY A 69 -7.19 -10.65 -9.75
C GLY A 69 -6.25 -9.62 -10.37
N ARG A 70 -5.15 -9.30 -9.69
CA ARG A 70 -4.19 -8.29 -10.15
C ARG A 70 -3.33 -8.78 -11.31
N ALA A 71 -2.86 -10.03 -11.27
CA ALA A 71 -2.12 -10.62 -12.40
C ALA A 71 -2.96 -10.64 -13.69
N ALA A 72 -4.27 -10.90 -13.59
CA ALA A 72 -5.19 -10.82 -14.72
C ALA A 72 -5.38 -9.38 -15.23
N GLY A 73 -5.49 -8.40 -14.31
CA GLY A 73 -5.59 -6.98 -14.65
C GLY A 73 -4.32 -6.43 -15.32
N ASP A 74 -3.15 -6.73 -14.76
CA ASP A 74 -1.85 -6.31 -15.32
C ASP A 74 -1.60 -6.95 -16.70
N ALA A 75 -1.95 -8.23 -16.88
CA ALA A 75 -1.88 -8.91 -18.18
C ALA A 75 -2.83 -8.28 -19.23
N ALA A 76 -3.98 -7.76 -18.80
CA ALA A 76 -4.90 -7.04 -19.68
C ALA A 76 -4.37 -5.64 -20.06
N LEU A 77 -3.71 -4.94 -19.14
CA LEU A 77 -3.08 -3.63 -19.40
C LEU A 77 -1.85 -3.73 -20.31
N SER A 78 -1.11 -4.85 -20.26
CA SER A 78 0.07 -5.10 -21.11
C SER A 78 -0.26 -5.59 -22.53
N ARG A 79 -1.52 -5.90 -22.86
CA ARG A 79 -1.99 -6.37 -24.19
C ARG A 79 -2.68 -5.27 -25.01
N LYS A 80 -2.24 -4.01 -24.91
CA LYS A 80 -2.65 -2.99 -25.89
C LYS A 80 -1.72 -3.02 -27.12
N PRO A 81 -2.26 -2.89 -28.35
CA PRO A 81 -1.48 -2.88 -29.59
C PRO A 81 -0.56 -1.65 -29.69
#